data_AF-A0A2M9Q7D6-F1
#
_entry.id   AF-A0A2M9Q7D6-F1
#
_cell.length_a   1.000
_cell.length_b   1.000
_cell.length_c   1.000
_cell.angle_alpha   90.00
_cell.angle_beta   90.00
_cell.angle_gamma   90.00
#
_symmetry.space_group_name_H-M   'P 1'
#
loop_
_entity.id
_entity.type
_entity.pdbx_description
1 polymer ?
#
loop_
_entity_poly.entity_id
_entity_poly.type
_entity_poly.pdbx_seq_one_letter_code
_entity_poly.pdbx_strand_id
1 'polypeptide(L)'
;ILYRKDKGGDENFHLYSSTFNGNKEVDLTPYDKVSVQFVSDLSGVKDEILISMNKEDATIFDVYKLNVKTGETKLIAKNPGNIMAWVADRQGKIRLASESDGAVSTLLYRDTEEEAFKPLVTLNFGDTMNPLGFSADGKSIYAVSNNGRDKTGLVKLNLKGEEEVLYQHPEVDVTGAYYDKNKDKMLA
;
A
#
# COMPACT_ATOMS: atom_id res chain seq x y z
N ILE A 1 7.11 -14.19 12.80
CA ILE A 1 7.73 -13.11 12.00
C ILE A 1 7.32 -13.32 10.56
N LEU A 2 7.01 -12.25 9.82
CA LEU A 2 6.80 -12.28 8.37
C LEU A 2 7.89 -11.44 7.71
N TYR A 3 8.42 -11.90 6.58
CA TYR A 3 9.41 -11.15 5.78
C TYR A 3 9.38 -11.60 4.33
N ARG A 4 9.93 -10.74 3.47
CA ARG A 4 10.12 -11.03 2.06
C ARG A 4 11.56 -11.47 1.80
N LYS A 5 11.73 -12.43 0.91
CA LYS A 5 13.04 -12.99 0.53
C LYS A 5 12.96 -13.52 -0.89
N ASP A 6 13.94 -13.15 -1.70
CA ASP A 6 14.17 -13.68 -3.04
C ASP A 6 15.13 -14.88 -2.99
N LYS A 7 15.30 -15.57 -4.12
CA LYS A 7 16.19 -16.73 -4.20
C LYS A 7 17.31 -16.48 -5.20
N GLY A 8 18.48 -16.15 -4.68
CA GLY A 8 19.69 -16.03 -5.49
C GLY A 8 19.71 -14.80 -6.40
N GLY A 9 19.03 -13.71 -6.00
CA GLY A 9 19.05 -12.45 -6.74
C GLY A 9 18.08 -12.41 -7.92
N ASP A 10 17.06 -13.27 -7.94
CA ASP A 10 16.07 -13.32 -9.01
C ASP A 10 14.95 -12.28 -8.89
N GLU A 11 14.95 -11.50 -7.80
CA GLU A 11 13.98 -10.44 -7.46
C GLU A 11 12.51 -10.92 -7.34
N ASN A 12 12.29 -12.23 -7.38
CA ASN A 12 11.02 -12.89 -7.09
C ASN A 12 10.86 -13.02 -5.58
N PHE A 13 10.51 -11.91 -4.93
CA PHE A 13 10.38 -11.85 -3.48
C PHE A 13 9.13 -12.60 -3.01
N HIS A 14 9.32 -13.78 -2.46
CA HIS A 14 8.25 -14.54 -1.80
C HIS A 14 8.02 -14.04 -0.37
N LEU A 15 6.84 -14.28 0.17
CA LEU A 15 6.52 -14.02 1.57
C LEU A 15 6.78 -15.27 2.42
N TYR A 16 7.62 -15.13 3.42
CA TYR A 16 7.94 -16.20 4.37
C TYR A 16 7.37 -15.88 5.75
N SER A 17 7.00 -16.95 6.46
CA SER A 17 6.79 -16.91 7.90
C SER A 17 7.90 -17.66 8.63
N SER A 18 8.30 -17.15 9.79
CA SER A 18 9.27 -17.83 10.65
C SER A 18 8.95 -17.68 12.13
N THR A 19 9.35 -18.69 12.91
CA THR A 19 9.38 -18.59 14.37
C THR A 19 10.39 -17.51 14.80
N PHE A 20 10.18 -16.91 15.97
CA PHE A 20 11.06 -15.83 16.44
C PHE A 20 12.54 -16.22 16.51
N ASN A 21 12.83 -17.49 16.82
CA ASN A 21 14.17 -18.05 16.89
C ASN A 21 14.68 -18.64 15.56
N GLY A 22 13.93 -18.54 14.46
CA GLY A 22 14.34 -19.03 13.14
C GLY A 22 14.26 -20.55 12.94
N ASN A 23 13.86 -21.33 13.96
CA ASN A 23 13.86 -22.80 13.88
C ASN A 23 12.89 -23.38 12.84
N LYS A 24 11.85 -22.64 12.45
CA LYS A 24 10.91 -23.05 11.41
C LYS A 24 10.62 -21.87 10.50
N GLU A 25 11.02 -21.99 9.24
CA GLU A 25 10.70 -21.09 8.13
C GLU A 25 9.70 -21.81 7.19
N VAL A 26 8.70 -21.09 6.70
CA VAL A 26 7.71 -21.60 5.74
C VAL A 26 7.51 -20.53 4.67
N ASP A 27 7.71 -20.90 3.41
CA ASP A 27 7.29 -20.08 2.26
C ASP A 27 5.76 -20.11 2.16
N LEU A 28 5.13 -18.95 2.31
CA LEU A 28 3.68 -18.79 2.24
C LEU A 28 3.19 -18.54 0.80
N THR A 29 4.09 -18.24 -0.12
CA THR A 29 3.79 -17.96 -1.52
C THR A 29 4.74 -18.73 -2.44
N PRO A 30 4.81 -20.08 -2.38
CA PRO A 30 5.77 -20.89 -3.13
C PRO A 30 5.35 -21.07 -4.60
N TYR A 31 5.01 -19.96 -5.26
CA TYR A 31 4.63 -19.91 -6.66
C TYR A 31 5.85 -19.60 -7.52
N ASP A 32 5.97 -20.23 -8.68
CA ASP A 32 7.10 -19.97 -9.57
C ASP A 32 7.03 -18.54 -10.16
N LYS A 33 8.16 -17.83 -10.16
CA LYS A 33 8.33 -16.47 -10.74
C LYS A 33 7.32 -15.44 -10.23
N VAL A 34 6.95 -15.53 -8.96
CA VAL A 34 6.06 -14.58 -8.30
C VAL A 34 6.86 -13.65 -7.40
N SER A 35 6.56 -12.37 -7.47
CA SER A 35 6.98 -11.38 -6.49
C SER A 35 5.76 -10.91 -5.72
N VAL A 36 5.93 -10.72 -4.41
CA VAL A 36 4.88 -10.33 -3.48
C VAL A 36 5.17 -8.93 -2.97
N GLN A 37 4.14 -8.09 -2.83
CA GLN A 37 4.23 -6.85 -2.05
C GLN A 37 3.21 -6.88 -0.90
N PHE A 38 3.54 -6.22 0.20
CA PHE A 38 2.64 -6.10 1.33
C PHE A 38 1.64 -4.96 1.11
N VAL A 39 0.35 -5.22 1.34
CA VAL A 39 -0.71 -4.21 1.18
C VAL A 39 -1.28 -3.81 2.54
N SER A 40 -1.63 -4.77 3.40
CA SER A 40 -2.22 -4.47 4.70
C SER A 40 -2.08 -5.62 5.69
N ASP A 41 -1.95 -5.28 6.98
CA ASP A 41 -1.94 -6.24 8.08
C ASP A 41 -3.35 -6.72 8.47
N LEU A 42 -4.41 -6.16 7.87
CA LEU A 42 -5.81 -6.39 8.21
C LEU A 42 -6.07 -6.37 9.72
N SER A 43 -5.58 -5.33 10.41
CA SER A 43 -5.77 -5.22 11.86
C SER A 43 -7.21 -5.46 12.31
N GLY A 44 -7.38 -6.45 13.19
CA GLY A 44 -8.68 -6.93 13.66
C GLY A 44 -9.14 -8.23 13.00
N VAL A 45 -8.52 -8.65 11.89
CA VAL A 45 -8.74 -9.94 11.25
C VAL A 45 -7.62 -10.88 11.63
N LYS A 46 -7.95 -11.93 12.37
CA LYS A 46 -6.95 -12.87 12.87
C LYS A 46 -6.39 -13.71 11.73
N ASP A 47 -5.07 -13.87 11.72
CA ASP A 47 -4.33 -14.77 10.82
C ASP A 47 -4.45 -14.45 9.31
N GLU A 48 -5.02 -13.31 8.93
CA GLU A 48 -5.15 -12.89 7.53
C GLU A 48 -4.42 -11.57 7.28
N ILE A 49 -3.85 -11.42 6.08
CA ILE A 49 -3.25 -10.18 5.59
C ILE A 49 -3.67 -9.94 4.13
N LEU A 50 -3.43 -8.72 3.63
CA LEU A 50 -3.48 -8.42 2.20
C LEU A 50 -2.08 -8.30 1.62
N ILE A 51 -1.90 -8.96 0.49
CA ILE A 51 -0.70 -8.89 -0.32
C ILE A 51 -1.08 -8.60 -1.77
N SER A 52 -0.16 -8.05 -2.54
CA SER A 52 -0.26 -8.02 -3.99
C SER A 52 0.75 -8.99 -4.60
N MET A 53 0.37 -9.66 -5.69
CA MET A 53 1.22 -10.64 -6.38
C MET A 53 1.01 -10.59 -7.89
N ASN A 54 2.06 -10.80 -8.66
CA ASN A 54 2.02 -10.96 -10.12
C ASN A 54 1.83 -12.43 -10.55
N LYS A 55 0.92 -13.13 -9.86
CA LYS A 55 0.75 -14.58 -9.99
C LYS A 55 0.06 -14.99 -11.30
N GLU A 56 -0.94 -14.24 -11.76
CA GLU A 56 -1.70 -14.58 -12.97
C GLU A 56 -1.07 -13.99 -14.23
N ASP A 57 -0.36 -12.87 -14.09
CA ASP A 57 0.36 -12.18 -15.16
C ASP A 57 1.57 -11.49 -14.55
N ALA A 58 2.75 -11.70 -15.14
CA ALA A 58 4.02 -11.23 -14.60
C ALA A 58 4.16 -9.70 -14.55
N THR A 59 3.34 -8.97 -15.31
CA THR A 59 3.41 -7.51 -15.49
C THR A 59 2.50 -6.72 -14.55
N ILE A 60 1.54 -7.38 -13.91
CA ILE A 60 0.51 -6.71 -13.09
C ILE A 60 0.36 -7.37 -11.73
N PHE A 61 0.14 -6.57 -10.70
CA PHE A 61 0.00 -7.08 -9.34
C PHE A 61 -1.47 -7.04 -8.92
N ASP A 62 -2.08 -8.23 -8.83
CA ASP A 62 -3.42 -8.45 -8.28
C ASP A 62 -3.36 -8.48 -6.75
N VAL A 63 -4.47 -8.18 -6.06
CA VAL A 63 -4.55 -8.23 -4.59
C VAL A 63 -5.17 -9.55 -4.13
N TYR A 64 -4.48 -10.19 -3.19
CA TYR A 64 -4.92 -11.41 -2.53
C TYR A 64 -5.02 -11.21 -1.03
N LYS A 65 -6.02 -11.87 -0.45
CA LYS A 65 -6.05 -12.17 0.98
C LYS A 65 -5.26 -13.46 1.21
N LEU A 66 -4.32 -13.42 2.15
CA LEU A 66 -3.47 -14.56 2.51
C LEU A 66 -3.70 -14.95 3.98
N ASN A 67 -3.90 -16.25 4.23
CA ASN A 67 -3.89 -16.80 5.59
C ASN A 67 -2.45 -17.14 6.01
N VAL A 68 -1.93 -16.49 7.04
CA VAL A 68 -0.51 -16.59 7.46
C VAL A 68 -0.18 -17.91 8.17
N LYS A 69 -1.18 -18.74 8.49
CA LYS A 69 -0.99 -20.06 9.11
C LYS A 69 -0.96 -21.17 8.07
N THR A 70 -1.79 -21.07 7.04
CA THR A 70 -1.97 -22.13 6.04
C THR A 70 -1.27 -21.82 4.71
N GLY A 71 -0.99 -20.55 4.41
CA GLY A 71 -0.53 -20.10 3.10
C GLY A 71 -1.64 -20.05 2.04
N GLU A 72 -2.90 -20.27 2.43
CA GLU A 72 -4.03 -20.18 1.50
C GLU A 72 -4.21 -18.74 1.02
N THR A 73 -4.41 -18.58 -0.29
CA THR A 73 -4.62 -17.28 -0.95
C THR A 73 -5.97 -17.22 -1.63
N LYS A 74 -6.64 -16.07 -1.50
CA LYS A 74 -7.91 -15.77 -2.17
C LYS A 74 -7.78 -14.43 -2.90
N LEU A 75 -8.02 -14.44 -4.21
CA LEU A 75 -8.06 -13.22 -5.02
C LEU A 75 -9.21 -12.32 -4.55
N ILE A 76 -8.92 -11.04 -4.30
CA ILE A 76 -9.92 -10.05 -3.86
C ILE A 76 -10.04 -8.84 -4.79
N ALA A 77 -8.98 -8.48 -5.52
CA ALA A 77 -9.04 -7.43 -6.53
C ALA A 77 -8.12 -7.76 -7.71
N LYS A 78 -8.66 -7.65 -8.93
CA LYS A 78 -7.87 -7.75 -10.15
C LYS A 78 -7.38 -6.38 -10.59
N ASN A 79 -6.12 -6.34 -11.01
CA ASN A 79 -5.51 -5.20 -11.64
C ASN A 79 -5.98 -5.12 -13.10
N PRO A 80 -6.63 -4.04 -13.53
CA PRO A 80 -7.07 -3.87 -14.91
C PRO A 80 -5.92 -3.58 -15.89
N GLY A 81 -4.69 -3.38 -15.39
CA GLY A 81 -3.47 -3.27 -16.22
C GLY A 81 -2.59 -2.05 -15.92
N ASN A 82 -3.12 -1.06 -15.21
CA ASN A 82 -2.51 0.25 -14.99
C ASN A 82 -2.23 0.56 -13.52
N ILE A 83 -2.63 -0.31 -12.59
CA ILE A 83 -2.44 -0.06 -11.17
C ILE A 83 -1.04 -0.50 -10.74
N MET A 84 -0.31 0.41 -10.11
CA MET A 84 1.06 0.22 -9.65
C MET A 84 1.16 -0.04 -8.15
N ALA A 85 0.23 0.49 -7.36
CA ALA A 85 0.17 0.24 -5.93
C ALA A 85 -1.29 0.26 -5.43
N TRP A 86 -1.52 -0.47 -4.35
CA TRP A 86 -2.82 -0.61 -3.71
C TRP A 86 -2.72 -0.17 -2.25
N VAL A 87 -3.72 0.56 -1.75
CA VAL A 87 -3.80 0.92 -0.33
C VAL A 87 -5.18 0.59 0.20
N ALA A 88 -5.18 -0.20 1.27
CA ALA A 88 -6.39 -0.58 1.98
C ALA A 88 -6.79 0.48 3.01
N ASP A 89 -8.09 0.61 3.27
CA ASP A 89 -8.57 1.33 4.44
C ASP A 89 -8.37 0.53 5.73
N ARG A 90 -8.80 1.12 6.85
CA ARG A 90 -8.70 0.52 8.19
C ARG A 90 -9.53 -0.76 8.35
N GLN A 91 -10.52 -0.99 7.47
CA GLN A 91 -11.33 -2.21 7.45
C GLN A 91 -10.77 -3.25 6.48
N GLY A 92 -9.63 -2.95 5.82
CA GLY A 92 -9.04 -3.85 4.84
C GLY A 92 -9.67 -3.76 3.45
N LYS A 93 -10.48 -2.74 3.17
CA LYS A 93 -11.06 -2.56 1.84
C LYS A 93 -10.11 -1.79 0.95
N ILE A 94 -9.89 -2.24 -0.28
CA ILE A 94 -9.02 -1.56 -1.24
C ILE A 94 -9.73 -0.33 -1.78
N ARG A 95 -9.41 0.86 -1.27
CA ARG A 95 -10.09 2.12 -1.61
C ARG A 95 -9.19 3.16 -2.25
N LEU A 96 -7.89 2.90 -2.26
CA LEU A 96 -6.89 3.72 -2.94
C LEU A 96 -6.04 2.84 -3.84
N ALA A 97 -5.65 3.43 -4.96
CA ALA A 97 -4.70 2.85 -5.89
C ALA A 97 -3.89 3.98 -6.52
N SER A 98 -2.70 3.67 -7.03
CA SER A 98 -1.94 4.62 -7.84
C SER A 98 -1.72 4.04 -9.23
N GLU A 99 -1.87 4.88 -10.24
CA GLU A 99 -1.47 4.58 -11.62
C GLU A 99 -0.39 5.56 -12.08
N SER A 100 0.41 5.16 -13.05
CA SER A 100 1.42 6.03 -13.67
C SER A 100 1.63 5.66 -15.13
N ASP A 101 1.82 6.67 -15.98
CA ASP A 101 2.28 6.50 -17.36
C ASP A 101 3.82 6.68 -17.50
N GLY A 102 4.53 6.81 -16.37
CA GLY A 102 5.97 7.07 -16.30
C GLY A 102 6.34 8.55 -16.26
N ALA A 103 5.43 9.46 -16.59
CA ALA A 103 5.63 10.91 -16.48
C ALA A 103 4.71 11.54 -15.43
N VAL A 104 3.46 11.11 -15.41
CA VAL A 104 2.40 11.59 -14.52
C VAL A 104 1.93 10.41 -13.67
N SER A 105 1.71 10.69 -12.38
CA SER A 105 1.13 9.70 -11.46
C SER A 105 -0.20 10.22 -10.92
N THR A 106 -1.20 9.35 -10.85
CA THR A 106 -2.52 9.69 -10.33
C THR A 106 -2.84 8.80 -9.13
N LEU A 107 -3.16 9.43 -8.00
CA LEU A 107 -3.82 8.76 -6.89
C LEU A 107 -5.30 8.62 -7.22
N LEU A 108 -5.78 7.39 -7.19
CA LEU A 108 -7.15 7.01 -7.47
C LEU A 108 -7.88 6.68 -6.16
N TYR A 109 -9.19 6.96 -6.14
CA TYR A 109 -10.06 6.70 -5.01
C TYR A 109 -11.39 6.08 -5.42
N ARG A 110 -11.97 5.28 -4.52
CA ARG A 110 -13.36 4.81 -4.58
C ARG A 110 -13.97 4.69 -3.18
N ASP A 111 -15.27 4.92 -3.09
CA ASP A 111 -16.01 4.83 -1.83
C ASP A 111 -16.16 3.38 -1.34
N THR A 112 -16.44 2.46 -2.25
CA THR A 112 -16.60 1.03 -1.95
C THR A 112 -15.87 0.15 -2.97
N GLU A 113 -15.72 -1.14 -2.67
CA GLU A 113 -14.99 -2.07 -3.55
C GLU A 113 -15.76 -2.46 -4.82
N GLU A 114 -17.06 -2.21 -4.82
CA GLU A 114 -17.98 -2.42 -5.94
C GLU A 114 -17.92 -1.26 -6.95
N GLU A 115 -17.39 -0.10 -6.55
CA GLU A 115 -17.23 1.05 -7.43
C GLU A 115 -15.93 0.98 -8.24
N ALA A 116 -15.97 1.61 -9.42
CA ALA A 116 -14.77 1.90 -10.18
C ALA A 116 -13.96 3.01 -9.50
N PHE A 117 -12.63 2.92 -9.63
CA PHE A 117 -11.73 3.98 -9.24
C PHE A 117 -11.97 5.26 -10.04
N LYS A 118 -11.81 6.41 -9.38
CA LYS A 118 -11.87 7.75 -9.97
C LYS A 118 -10.59 8.50 -9.60
N PRO A 119 -10.07 9.40 -10.46
CA PRO A 119 -8.96 10.27 -10.11
C PRO A 119 -9.27 11.10 -8.86
N LEU A 120 -8.36 11.08 -7.89
CA LEU A 120 -8.42 11.93 -6.69
C LEU A 120 -7.42 13.09 -6.80
N VAL A 121 -6.16 12.78 -7.12
CA VAL A 121 -5.09 13.76 -7.34
C VAL A 121 -4.21 13.29 -8.48
N THR A 122 -3.94 14.16 -9.44
CA THR A 122 -2.93 13.94 -10.49
C THR A 122 -1.73 14.82 -10.20
N LEU A 123 -0.55 14.21 -10.16
CA LEU A 123 0.71 14.86 -9.81
C LEU A 123 1.46 15.29 -11.06
N ASN A 124 2.17 16.42 -10.97
CA ASN A 124 3.08 16.84 -12.03
C ASN A 124 4.31 15.92 -12.08
N PHE A 125 5.05 16.02 -13.18
CA PHE A 125 6.34 15.33 -13.29
C PHE A 125 7.28 15.73 -12.14
N GLY A 126 7.80 14.74 -11.41
CA GLY A 126 8.67 14.93 -10.25
C GLY A 126 7.94 15.10 -8.91
N ASP A 127 6.64 15.36 -8.93
CA ASP A 127 5.82 15.39 -7.72
C ASP A 127 5.44 13.95 -7.31
N THR A 128 5.40 13.72 -6.01
CA THR A 128 5.12 12.44 -5.38
C THR A 128 4.06 12.60 -4.29
N MET A 129 3.28 11.53 -4.10
CA MET A 129 2.35 11.40 -2.98
C MET A 129 2.32 9.95 -2.55
N ASN A 130 2.76 9.70 -1.31
CA ASN A 130 2.81 8.39 -0.70
C ASN A 130 1.77 8.33 0.42
N PRO A 131 0.60 7.70 0.18
CA PRO A 131 -0.41 7.50 1.21
C PRO A 131 0.14 6.66 2.38
N LEU A 132 -0.07 7.15 3.59
CA LEU A 132 0.26 6.48 4.84
C LEU A 132 -0.94 5.72 5.41
N GLY A 133 -2.17 6.19 5.11
CA GLY A 133 -3.41 5.53 5.49
C GLY A 133 -4.58 6.48 5.71
N PHE A 134 -5.75 5.91 5.96
CA PHE A 134 -6.98 6.66 6.22
C PHE A 134 -7.08 7.16 7.66
N SER A 135 -7.67 8.35 7.83
CA SER A 135 -8.15 8.86 9.12
C SER A 135 -9.15 7.89 9.76
N ALA A 136 -9.34 7.98 11.09
CA ALA A 136 -10.25 7.06 11.79
C ALA A 136 -11.71 7.13 11.30
N ASP A 137 -12.16 8.32 10.87
CA ASP A 137 -13.49 8.51 10.29
C ASP A 137 -13.57 8.12 8.80
N GLY A 138 -12.45 7.75 8.18
CA GLY A 138 -12.37 7.34 6.78
C GLY A 138 -12.61 8.48 5.78
N LYS A 139 -12.57 9.75 6.21
CA LYS A 139 -12.86 10.94 5.36
C LYS A 139 -11.62 11.67 4.88
N SER A 140 -10.44 11.22 5.28
CA SER A 140 -9.18 11.81 4.87
C SER A 140 -8.08 10.76 4.78
N ILE A 141 -7.02 11.11 4.09
CA ILE A 141 -5.85 10.28 3.84
C ILE A 141 -4.65 11.06 4.36
N TYR A 142 -3.88 10.47 5.25
CA TYR A 142 -2.57 11.00 5.61
C TYR A 142 -1.58 10.54 4.55
N ALA A 143 -0.71 11.45 4.09
CA ALA A 143 0.28 11.15 3.07
C ALA A 143 1.57 11.95 3.29
N VAL A 144 2.66 11.47 2.71
CA VAL A 144 3.85 12.29 2.47
C VAL A 144 3.80 12.74 1.02
N SER A 145 3.83 14.05 0.78
CA SER A 145 3.75 14.59 -0.58
C SER A 145 4.63 15.82 -0.76
N ASN A 146 5.04 16.10 -1.99
CA ASN A 146 5.59 17.39 -2.42
C ASN A 146 4.73 18.02 -3.54
N ASN A 147 3.45 17.65 -3.66
CA ASN A 147 2.57 18.20 -4.69
C ASN A 147 2.58 19.74 -4.71
N GLY A 148 3.03 20.33 -5.81
CA GLY A 148 3.15 21.79 -5.98
C GLY A 148 4.22 22.45 -5.11
N ARG A 149 5.21 21.71 -4.59
CA ARG A 149 6.30 22.25 -3.76
C ARG A 149 7.60 21.46 -3.90
N ASP A 150 8.70 22.08 -3.48
CA ASP A 150 10.03 21.45 -3.59
C ASP A 150 10.24 20.32 -2.56
N LYS A 151 9.90 20.56 -1.29
CA LYS A 151 10.16 19.62 -0.19
C LYS A 151 8.94 18.79 0.18
N THR A 152 9.14 17.49 0.40
CA THR A 152 8.06 16.63 0.89
C THR A 152 7.66 17.04 2.31
N GLY A 153 6.36 16.92 2.58
CA GLY A 153 5.76 17.24 3.87
C GLY A 153 4.65 16.25 4.19
N LEU A 154 4.31 16.15 5.47
CA LEU A 154 3.17 15.40 5.94
C LEU A 154 1.89 16.21 5.67
N VAL A 155 0.94 15.57 5.01
CA VAL A 155 -0.30 16.22 4.57
C VAL A 155 -1.51 15.40 4.98
N LYS A 156 -2.64 16.08 5.05
CA LYS A 156 -3.98 15.49 5.13
C LYS A 156 -4.72 15.83 3.85
N LEU A 157 -5.07 14.80 3.09
CA LEU A 157 -5.82 14.90 1.85
C LEU A 157 -7.27 14.52 2.11
N ASN A 158 -8.24 15.36 1.74
CA ASN A 158 -9.65 14.97 1.81
C ASN A 158 -10.07 14.17 0.56
N LEU A 159 -11.25 13.54 0.61
CA LEU A 159 -11.77 12.71 -0.49
C LEU A 159 -12.24 13.51 -1.72
N LYS A 160 -11.99 14.82 -1.76
CA LYS A 160 -12.18 15.69 -2.92
C LYS A 160 -10.85 16.09 -3.58
N GLY A 161 -9.72 15.64 -3.04
CA GLY A 161 -8.39 15.94 -3.56
C GLY A 161 -7.79 17.23 -3.00
N GLU A 162 -8.40 17.85 -1.98
CA GLU A 162 -7.85 19.06 -1.35
C GLU A 162 -6.85 18.68 -0.26
N GLU A 163 -5.66 19.26 -0.34
CA GLU A 163 -4.52 18.97 0.52
C GLU A 163 -4.31 20.04 1.59
N GLU A 164 -4.15 19.62 2.84
CA GLU A 164 -3.74 20.43 3.99
C GLU A 164 -2.35 19.99 4.46
N VAL A 165 -1.39 20.92 4.52
CA VAL A 165 -0.05 20.62 5.06
C VAL A 165 -0.12 20.61 6.59
N LEU A 166 0.21 19.47 7.19
CA LEU A 166 0.28 19.31 8.64
C LEU A 166 1.68 19.62 9.18
N TYR A 167 2.71 19.23 8.42
CA TYR A 167 4.10 19.47 8.77
C TYR A 167 5.00 19.50 7.54
N GLN A 168 5.94 20.43 7.51
CA GLN A 168 6.99 20.53 6.50
C GLN A 168 8.25 21.16 7.13
N HIS A 169 9.40 20.91 6.52
CA HIS A 169 10.66 21.57 6.88
C HIS A 169 11.16 22.41 5.70
N PRO A 170 11.70 23.64 5.91
CA PRO A 170 12.14 24.50 4.82
C PRO A 170 13.33 23.95 4.02
N GLU A 171 14.17 23.13 4.64
CA GLU A 171 15.45 22.69 4.04
C GLU A 171 15.51 21.18 3.75
N VAL A 172 14.62 20.37 4.31
CA VAL A 172 14.72 18.90 4.20
C VAL A 172 13.37 18.26 3.91
N ASP A 173 13.44 17.09 3.27
CA ASP A 173 12.29 16.26 2.97
C ASP A 173 11.82 15.48 4.19
N VAL A 174 10.50 15.46 4.38
CA VAL A 174 9.86 14.48 5.26
C VAL A 174 9.81 13.15 4.51
N THR A 175 10.57 12.14 4.95
CA THR A 175 10.65 10.84 4.27
C THR A 175 9.57 9.84 4.71
N GLY A 176 8.92 10.11 5.85
CA GLY A 176 7.90 9.24 6.39
C GLY A 176 7.24 9.84 7.62
N ALA A 177 6.12 9.26 8.03
CA ALA A 177 5.51 9.54 9.32
C ALA A 177 4.78 8.29 9.80
N TYR A 178 4.76 8.08 11.11
CA TYR A 178 4.06 6.95 11.71
C TYR A 178 2.69 7.39 12.17
N TYR A 179 1.65 6.75 11.64
CA TYR A 179 0.29 6.96 12.07
C TYR A 179 -0.16 5.84 12.98
N ASP A 180 -0.46 6.16 14.24
CA ASP A 180 -1.04 5.21 15.19
C ASP A 180 -2.56 5.13 14.95
N LYS A 181 -2.97 4.08 14.25
CA LYS A 181 -4.38 3.85 13.94
C LYS A 181 -5.25 3.67 15.18
N ASN A 182 -4.69 3.16 16.29
CA ASN A 182 -5.44 2.93 17.52
C ASN A 182 -5.70 4.22 18.29
N LYS A 183 -4.80 5.21 18.15
CA LYS A 183 -4.92 6.52 18.80
C LYS A 183 -5.45 7.62 17.87
N ASP A 184 -5.60 7.32 16.59
CA ASP A 184 -5.92 8.30 15.55
C ASP A 184 -4.97 9.51 15.59
N LYS A 185 -3.67 9.23 15.70
CA LYS A 185 -2.66 10.27 15.90
C LYS A 185 -1.38 9.96 15.15
N MET A 186 -0.79 11.00 14.57
CA MET A 186 0.59 10.97 14.10
C MET A 186 1.54 10.85 15.30
N LEU A 187 2.46 9.91 15.23
CA LEU A 187 3.57 9.76 16.17
C LEU A 187 4.76 10.57 15.65
N ALA A 188 5.46 11.21 16.59
CA ALA A 188 6.69 11.96 16.34
C ALA A 188 7.87 11.03 16.09
#